data_AF-A0A380JZC5-F1
#
_entry.id   AF-A0A380JZC5-F1
#
_cell.length_a   1.000
_cell.length_b   1.000
_cell.length_c   1.000
_cell.angle_alpha   90.00
_cell.angle_beta   90.00
_cell.angle_gamma   90.00
#
_symmetry.space_group_name_H-M   'P 1'
#
loop_
_entity.id
_entity.type
_entity.pdbx_description
1 polymer ?
#
loop_
_entity_poly.entity_id
_entity_poly.type
_entity_poly.pdbx_seq_one_letter_code
_entity_poly.pdbx_strand_id
1 'polypeptide(L)'
;MKRFFVILSNLLTSLFLVWMFTIWSDTYVSHYYPSVSVYTSKPEASFEKLADSLSHLAKETDSLIAIQHQEPGAEGKTVFTYTVFGQGKLPEPLSEKKTQRCY
;
A
#
# COMPACT_ATOMS: atom_id res chain seq x y z
N MET A 1 32.96 15.76 -31.47
CA MET A 1 32.61 14.55 -30.71
C MET A 1 32.38 14.79 -29.21
N LYS A 2 33.26 15.49 -28.48
CA LYS A 2 33.08 15.77 -27.03
C LYS A 2 31.76 16.48 -26.66
N ARG A 3 31.37 17.52 -27.40
CA ARG A 3 30.13 18.29 -27.10
C ARG A 3 28.85 17.46 -27.28
N PHE A 4 28.77 16.64 -28.31
CA PHE A 4 27.66 15.71 -28.52
C PHE A 4 27.55 14.67 -27.41
N PHE A 5 28.69 14.13 -26.97
CA PHE A 5 28.73 13.16 -25.87
C PHE A 5 28.21 13.76 -24.55
N VAL A 6 28.59 15.01 -24.26
CA VAL A 6 28.09 15.73 -23.06
C VAL A 6 26.58 15.95 -23.12
N ILE A 7 26.04 16.37 -24.28
CA ILE A 7 24.59 16.57 -24.46
C ILE A 7 23.84 15.25 -24.32
N LEU A 8 24.33 14.19 -24.96
CA LEU A 8 23.70 12.87 -24.91
C LEU A 8 23.73 12.28 -23.49
N SER A 9 24.86 12.40 -22.79
CA SER A 9 24.97 11.97 -21.39
C SER A 9 23.96 12.67 -20.50
N ASN A 10 23.88 14.01 -20.57
CA ASN A 10 22.93 14.76 -19.75
C ASN A 10 21.47 14.41 -20.09
N LEU A 11 21.16 14.16 -21.37
CA LEU A 11 19.83 13.74 -21.78
C LEU A 11 19.46 12.37 -21.20
N LEU A 12 20.36 11.39 -21.29
CA LEU A 12 20.13 10.06 -20.69
C LEU A 12 20.00 10.14 -19.18
N THR A 13 20.83 10.93 -18.49
CA THR A 13 20.73 11.12 -17.04
C THR A 13 19.40 11.75 -16.66
N SER A 14 18.94 12.77 -17.39
CA SER A 14 17.62 13.39 -17.16
C SER A 14 16.48 12.37 -17.32
N LEU A 15 16.48 11.61 -18.41
CA LEU A 15 15.46 10.57 -18.66
C LEU A 15 15.47 9.49 -17.59
N PHE A 16 16.66 9.06 -17.15
CA PHE A 16 16.81 8.11 -16.07
C PHE A 16 16.25 8.64 -14.76
N LEU A 17 16.52 9.90 -14.41
CA LEU A 17 16.00 10.51 -13.19
C LEU A 17 14.47 10.61 -13.22
N VAL A 18 13.89 11.07 -14.33
CA VAL A 18 12.42 11.12 -14.50
C VAL A 18 11.81 9.72 -14.33
N TRP A 19 12.41 8.71 -14.96
CA TRP A 19 11.95 7.33 -14.82
C TRP A 19 12.11 6.78 -13.40
N MET A 20 13.19 7.14 -12.69
CA MET A 20 13.36 6.75 -11.30
C MET A 20 12.27 7.36 -10.42
N PHE A 21 11.94 8.65 -10.58
CA PHE A 21 10.90 9.30 -9.79
C PHE A 21 9.51 8.69 -10.00
N THR A 22 9.19 8.20 -11.21
CA THR A 22 7.90 7.54 -11.44
C THR A 22 7.77 6.22 -10.70
N ILE A 23 8.82 5.41 -10.63
CA ILE A 23 8.83 4.13 -9.89
C ILE A 23 8.68 4.34 -8.38
N TRP A 24 9.34 5.37 -7.82
CA TRP A 24 9.35 5.59 -6.37
C TRP A 24 8.02 6.13 -5.82
N SER A 25 7.19 6.72 -6.67
CA SER A 25 5.89 7.28 -6.24
C SER A 25 4.93 6.23 -5.69
N ASP A 26 4.96 5.01 -6.24
CA ASP A 26 4.07 3.91 -5.84
C ASP A 26 4.38 3.39 -4.42
N THR A 27 5.65 3.43 -4.01
CA THR A 27 6.09 2.97 -2.67
C THR A 27 5.86 4.01 -1.57
N TYR A 28 5.66 5.27 -1.94
CA TYR A 28 5.68 6.39 -1.01
C TYR A 28 4.48 6.40 -0.05
N VAL A 29 3.28 6.03 -0.53
CA VAL A 29 2.03 6.20 0.23
C VAL A 29 1.95 5.29 1.45
N SER A 30 2.49 4.07 1.39
CA SER A 30 2.39 3.11 2.50
C SER A 30 3.27 3.43 3.70
N HIS A 31 4.33 4.25 3.54
CA HIS A 31 5.30 4.51 4.61
C HIS A 31 4.84 5.57 5.62
N TYR A 32 3.93 6.46 5.22
CA TYR A 32 3.49 7.58 6.08
C TYR A 32 2.37 7.24 7.06
N TYR A 33 1.74 6.07 6.92
CA TYR A 33 0.71 5.62 7.85
C TYR A 33 1.35 4.76 8.96
N PRO A 34 0.99 4.99 10.24
CA PRO A 34 1.40 4.10 11.32
C PRO A 34 0.97 2.66 11.01
N SER A 35 1.95 1.76 10.84
CA SER A 35 1.71 0.37 10.46
C SER A 35 2.37 -0.58 11.46
N VAL A 36 1.69 -1.69 11.73
CA VAL A 36 2.22 -2.80 12.52
C VAL A 36 2.21 -4.06 11.67
N SER A 37 3.19 -4.94 11.92
CA SER A 37 3.32 -6.22 11.21
C SER A 37 3.19 -7.37 12.20
N VAL A 38 2.49 -8.43 11.79
CA VAL A 38 2.36 -9.65 12.58
C VAL A 38 3.58 -10.54 12.33
N TYR A 39 4.44 -10.70 13.33
CA TYR A 39 5.64 -11.54 13.22
C TYR A 39 5.37 -13.04 13.48
N THR A 40 4.41 -13.33 14.34
CA THR A 40 4.03 -14.70 14.70
C THR A 40 2.57 -14.73 15.12
N SER A 41 1.91 -15.86 14.91
CA SER A 41 0.54 -16.10 15.36
C SER A 41 0.48 -17.42 16.12
N LYS A 42 -0.37 -17.48 17.14
CA LYS A 42 -0.67 -18.73 17.82
C LYS A 42 -1.52 -19.61 16.89
N PRO A 43 -1.41 -20.95 16.97
CA PRO A 43 -2.20 -21.86 16.12
C PRO A 43 -3.72 -21.64 16.21
N GLU A 44 -4.21 -21.12 17.34
CA GLU A 44 -5.63 -20.86 17.60
C GLU A 44 -6.11 -19.49 17.10
N ALA A 45 -5.24 -18.69 16.48
CA ALA A 45 -5.60 -17.38 15.94
C ALA A 45 -6.46 -17.54 14.69
N SER A 46 -7.68 -16.98 14.70
CA SER A 46 -8.55 -16.89 13.53
C SER A 46 -8.65 -15.46 13.02
N PHE A 47 -8.75 -15.31 11.70
CA PHE A 47 -8.94 -14.00 11.08
C PHE A 47 -10.23 -13.33 11.54
N GLU A 48 -11.31 -14.10 11.74
CA GLU A 48 -12.59 -13.60 12.23
C GLU A 48 -12.46 -12.93 13.61
N LYS A 49 -11.82 -13.60 14.58
CA LYS A 49 -11.59 -13.03 15.92
C LYS A 49 -10.70 -11.79 15.87
N LEU A 50 -9.72 -11.79 14.96
CA LEU A 50 -8.87 -10.63 14.74
C LEU A 50 -9.67 -9.46 14.16
N ALA A 51 -10.50 -9.71 13.14
CA ALA A 51 -11.35 -8.70 12.50
C ALA A 51 -12.32 -8.06 13.50
N ASP A 52 -12.95 -8.86 14.38
CA ASP A 52 -13.81 -8.37 15.44
C ASP A 52 -13.03 -7.50 16.44
N SER A 53 -11.85 -7.96 16.86
CA SER A 53 -10.99 -7.20 17.78
C SER A 53 -10.53 -5.88 17.19
N LEU A 54 -10.15 -5.84 15.90
CA LEU A 54 -9.78 -4.62 15.20
C LEU A 54 -10.97 -3.67 15.02
N SER A 55 -12.16 -4.20 14.76
CA SER A 55 -13.40 -3.41 14.69
C SER A 55 -13.73 -2.76 16.04
N HIS A 56 -13.59 -3.51 17.13
CA HIS A 56 -13.79 -2.99 18.47
C HIS A 56 -12.78 -1.90 18.81
N LEU A 57 -11.49 -2.16 18.55
CA LEU A 57 -10.41 -1.22 18.80
C LEU A 57 -10.58 0.08 18.02
N ALA A 58 -10.94 -0.01 16.73
CA ALA A 58 -11.22 1.17 15.89
C ALA A 58 -12.34 2.02 16.48
N LYS A 59 -13.39 1.38 17.02
CA LYS A 59 -14.50 2.06 17.69
C LYS A 59 -14.09 2.69 19.03
N GLU A 60 -13.34 1.98 19.87
CA GLU A 60 -12.88 2.48 21.16
C GLU A 60 -11.95 3.68 21.04
N THR A 61 -11.13 3.69 19.98
CA THR A 61 -10.11 4.73 19.74
C THR A 61 -10.59 5.84 18.80
N ASP A 62 -11.84 5.79 18.32
CA ASP A 62 -12.38 6.67 17.30
C ASP A 62 -11.43 6.81 16.08
N SER A 63 -10.94 5.67 15.60
CA SER A 63 -9.91 5.60 14.57
C SER A 63 -10.33 4.76 13.36
N LEU A 64 -9.53 4.86 12.30
CA LEU A 64 -9.62 4.01 11.13
C LEU A 64 -8.46 3.03 11.15
N ILE A 65 -8.77 1.74 11.18
CA ILE A 65 -7.76 0.68 11.07
C ILE A 65 -7.95 -0.01 9.72
N ALA A 66 -6.86 -0.32 9.02
CA ALA A 66 -6.94 -1.01 7.75
C ALA A 66 -5.86 -2.10 7.64
N ILE A 67 -6.23 -3.24 7.04
CA ILE A 67 -5.30 -4.28 6.62
C ILE A 67 -5.03 -4.11 5.13
N GLN A 68 -3.77 -3.96 4.75
CA GLN A 68 -3.33 -3.91 3.36
C GLN A 68 -3.26 -5.32 2.76
N HIS A 69 -3.80 -5.47 1.56
CA HIS A 69 -3.68 -6.65 0.71
C HIS A 69 -2.83 -6.29 -0.50
N GLN A 70 -1.92 -7.19 -0.87
CA GLN A 70 -1.08 -7.05 -2.05
C GLN A 70 -1.42 -8.18 -3.01
N GLU A 71 -1.97 -7.84 -4.17
CA GLU A 71 -2.41 -8.80 -5.17
C GLU A 71 -1.78 -8.47 -6.53
N PRO A 72 -1.44 -9.48 -7.36
CA PRO A 72 -0.98 -9.23 -8.72
C PRO A 72 -2.13 -8.69 -9.58
N GLY A 73 -1.96 -7.50 -10.13
CA GLY A 73 -2.90 -6.89 -11.07
C GLY A 73 -2.82 -7.49 -12.47
N ALA A 74 -3.82 -7.21 -13.30
CA ALA A 74 -3.95 -7.74 -14.66
C ALA A 74 -2.75 -7.42 -15.58
N GLU A 75 -2.07 -6.29 -15.35
CA GLU A 75 -0.89 -5.86 -16.10
C GLU A 75 0.44 -6.30 -15.45
N GLY A 76 0.40 -7.21 -14.47
CA GLY A 76 1.60 -7.65 -13.73
C GLY A 76 2.12 -6.63 -12.72
N LYS A 77 1.39 -5.53 -12.49
CA LYS A 77 1.67 -4.56 -11.42
C LYS A 77 1.01 -4.98 -10.12
N THR A 78 1.67 -4.79 -8.98
CA THR A 78 1.06 -5.02 -7.66
C THR A 78 -0.06 -4.01 -7.42
N VAL A 79 -1.24 -4.51 -7.04
CA VAL A 79 -2.40 -3.71 -6.65
C VAL A 79 -2.55 -3.77 -5.14
N PHE A 80 -2.59 -2.60 -4.50
CA PHE A 80 -2.81 -2.46 -3.07
C PHE A 80 -4.28 -2.18 -2.80
N THR A 81 -4.91 -3.02 -1.99
CA THR A 81 -6.28 -2.79 -1.51
C THR A 81 -6.36 -2.93 0.00
N TYR A 82 -7.40 -2.36 0.62
CA TYR A 82 -7.48 -2.27 2.07
C TYR A 82 -8.81 -2.83 2.58
N THR A 83 -8.77 -3.73 3.56
CA THR A 83 -9.94 -4.06 4.39
C THR A 83 -9.99 -3.08 5.55
N VAL A 84 -11.12 -2.40 5.71
CA VAL A 84 -11.28 -1.28 6.64
C VAL A 84 -12.09 -1.70 7.87
N PHE A 85 -11.68 -1.21 9.04
CA PHE A 85 -12.35 -1.37 10.33
C PHE A 85 -12.59 0.00 10.95
N GLY A 86 -13.80 0.23 11.48
CA GLY A 86 -14.23 1.52 12.03
C GLY A 86 -15.20 2.28 11.10
N GLN A 87 -15.50 3.53 11.44
CA GLN A 87 -16.47 4.37 10.71
C GLN A 87 -15.82 5.45 9.83
N GLY A 88 -14.48 5.57 9.88
CA GLY A 88 -13.73 6.52 9.06
C GLY A 88 -13.71 6.15 7.58
N LYS A 89 -13.38 7.13 6.73
CA LYS A 89 -13.17 6.92 5.30
C LYS A 89 -11.70 6.74 4.99
N LEU A 90 -11.40 5.78 4.13
CA LEU A 90 -10.04 5.59 3.63
C LEU A 90 -9.64 6.84 2.80
N PRO A 91 -8.47 7.44 3.05
CA PRO A 91 -8.04 8.63 2.33
C PRO A 91 -7.69 8.29 0.87
N GLU A 92 -8.04 9.18 -0.06
CA GLU A 92 -7.55 9.08 -1.44
C GLU A 92 -6.02 9.24 -1.44
N PRO A 93 -5.26 8.42 -2.21
CA PRO A 93 -5.69 7.56 -3.33
C PRO A 93 -5.91 6.08 -2.97
N LEU A 94 -6.01 5.73 -1.68
CA LEU A 94 -6.11 4.33 -1.27
C LEU A 94 -7.46 3.73 -1.68
N SER A 95 -7.45 2.45 -2.06
CA SER A 95 -8.63 1.73 -2.55
C SER A 95 -9.08 0.66 -1.58
N GLU A 96 -10.37 0.66 -1.22
CA GLU A 96 -10.96 -0.40 -0.42
C GLU A 96 -11.02 -1.71 -1.22
N LYS A 97 -10.76 -2.84 -0.54
CA LYS A 97 -10.91 -4.17 -1.12
C LYS A 97 -12.39 -4.42 -1.36
N LYS A 98 -12.80 -4.50 -2.63
CA LYS A 98 -14.16 -4.90 -3.01
C LYS A 98 -14.34 -6.37 -2.66
N THR A 99 -14.90 -6.66 -1.48
CA THR A 99 -15.15 -8.03 -1.02
C THR A 99 -16.13 -8.75 -1.96
N GLN A 100 -15.63 -9.73 -2.70
CA GLN A 100 -16.37 -10.98 -2.85
C GLN A 100 -16.11 -11.74 -1.54
N ARG A 101 -17.17 -12.02 -0.76
CA ARG A 101 -17.07 -12.65 0.56
C ARG A 101 -16.27 -13.96 0.44
N CYS A 102 -15.04 -13.96 0.92
CA CYS A 102 -14.35 -15.20 1.28
C CYS A 102 -14.63 -15.43 2.76
N TYR A 103 -15.65 -16.24 3.02
CA TYR A 103 -15.81 -16.96 4.29
C TYR A 103 -15.15 -18.33 4.12
#